data_AF-A0A9E2H447-F1
#
_entry.id   AF-A0A9E2H447-F1
#
_cell.length_a   1.000
_cell.length_b   1.000
_cell.length_c   1.000
_cell.angle_alpha   90.00
_cell.angle_beta   90.00
_cell.angle_gamma   90.00
#
_symmetry.space_group_name_H-M   'P 1'
#
loop_
_entity.id
_entity.type
_entity.pdbx_description
1 polymer ?
#
loop_
_entity_poly.entity_id
_entity_poly.type
_entity_poly.pdbx_seq_one_letter_code
_entity_poly.pdbx_strand_id
1 'polypeptide(L)'
;MNNLELLYSHLTKLRSYDDAAKLFTSFLNYEYTAQDISIKRFPNSLDGKIKQIKILATHDDFKILHCEVDQLLLGIERPIINNLLKDHPYSLFLFSDSSKNTWHFINVKYDEEETRRKLFRRIVVGPDERLHTAAQRIAMLEVPDQKNAPLDLQQLHDKAFDVEAVTKEFFKSFAQMFHEVRAEIENLNPGRRAGAAEHAQVILNRLMFLYFNQKKGWLDNQANYLYERFRKGFKDQPEKHNYYTDVVLRVSQRLAIADLQFKDLGKIPFLNGGLFEIGDWEPSLKLTNGLFGKLFKDLFEHYNFTVREDTAMDMEVAIDPEMLGKVFENLILLQEKDPTTDLRKATGSYYTPRVIVHFMSEQSLKEYLIENIYYPEGFGLRKDVLPFTNSAYEKSSKQVTLDDPQQDVLKKQIREKIEKLFTLNPAGQLTEDEITWLKNAFTIEEAQRLKTLILNCRVCDPAVGSGAFVVGMLHVMVAIIKLLDVRLKGMEEIRTRNYDYELKRKIIERCLYGVDIQEQAVKICELRLWLSLVVDYDATGGEVPPLPNLSYRIRQGN
;
A
#
# COMPACT_ATOMS: atom_id res chain seq x y z
N MET A 1 -16.49 -31.57 6.35
CA MET A 1 -15.67 -30.36 6.33
C MET A 1 -15.10 -30.24 4.92
N ASN A 2 -15.32 -29.12 4.27
CA ASN A 2 -14.77 -28.85 2.94
C ASN A 2 -13.21 -28.83 3.03
N ASN A 3 -12.48 -29.24 1.98
CA ASN A 3 -11.00 -29.27 2.00
C ASN A 3 -10.43 -27.89 2.41
N LEU A 4 -11.07 -26.82 1.95
CA LEU A 4 -10.76 -25.44 2.32
C LEU A 4 -10.90 -25.13 3.82
N GLU A 5 -11.89 -25.69 4.51
CA GLU A 5 -12.09 -25.48 5.95
C GLU A 5 -11.00 -26.17 6.78
N LEU A 6 -10.58 -27.36 6.34
CA LEU A 6 -9.47 -28.08 6.98
C LEU A 6 -8.16 -27.31 6.80
N LEU A 7 -7.91 -26.80 5.58
CA LEU A 7 -6.72 -26.02 5.29
C LEU A 7 -6.72 -24.68 6.05
N TYR A 8 -7.85 -23.99 6.12
CA TYR A 8 -8.02 -22.80 6.97
C TYR A 8 -7.69 -23.12 8.43
N SER A 9 -8.25 -24.21 8.98
CA SER A 9 -7.97 -24.64 10.36
C SER A 9 -6.49 -24.97 10.57
N HIS A 10 -5.83 -25.59 9.59
CA HIS A 10 -4.41 -25.90 9.64
C HIS A 10 -3.56 -24.62 9.67
N LEU A 11 -3.84 -23.65 8.79
CA LEU A 11 -3.12 -22.38 8.74
C LEU A 11 -3.24 -21.57 10.05
N THR A 12 -4.39 -21.60 10.72
CA THR A 12 -4.55 -20.93 12.03
C THR A 12 -3.63 -21.50 13.12
N LYS A 13 -3.17 -22.76 12.94
CA LYS A 13 -2.33 -23.50 13.88
C LYS A 13 -0.88 -23.65 13.39
N LEU A 14 -0.52 -22.99 12.28
CA LEU A 14 0.83 -23.04 11.73
C LEU A 14 1.82 -22.38 12.71
N ARG A 15 2.52 -23.21 13.50
CA ARG A 15 3.40 -22.76 14.59
C ARG A 15 4.76 -23.46 14.61
N SER A 16 4.96 -24.45 13.75
CA SER A 16 6.20 -25.23 13.71
C SER A 16 6.60 -25.60 12.29
N TYR A 17 7.87 -26.03 12.16
CA TYR A 17 8.38 -26.62 10.92
C TYR A 17 7.54 -27.84 10.51
N ASP A 18 7.14 -28.68 11.47
CA ASP A 18 6.36 -29.88 11.20
C ASP A 18 4.94 -29.56 10.70
N ASP A 19 4.34 -28.47 11.19
CA ASP A 19 3.05 -28.00 10.68
C ASP A 19 3.18 -27.52 9.23
N ALA A 20 4.27 -26.81 8.90
CA ALA A 20 4.57 -26.42 7.53
C ALA A 20 4.84 -27.63 6.63
N ALA A 21 5.59 -28.62 7.11
CA ALA A 21 5.81 -29.87 6.39
C ALA A 21 4.49 -30.63 6.11
N LYS A 22 3.61 -30.71 7.12
CA LYS A 22 2.27 -31.31 6.97
C LYS A 22 1.40 -30.57 5.96
N LEU A 23 1.49 -29.24 5.89
CA LEU A 23 0.76 -28.46 4.88
C LEU A 23 1.10 -28.95 3.47
N PHE A 24 2.39 -28.99 3.12
CA PHE A 24 2.79 -29.36 1.77
C PHE A 24 2.59 -30.85 1.47
N THR A 25 2.83 -31.72 2.45
CA THR A 25 2.78 -33.17 2.24
C THR A 25 1.36 -33.73 2.30
N SER A 26 0.55 -33.32 3.27
CA SER A 26 -0.77 -33.91 3.54
C SER A 26 -1.90 -33.18 2.85
N PHE A 27 -1.74 -31.90 2.49
CA PHE A 27 -2.80 -31.10 1.85
C PHE A 27 -2.50 -30.72 0.41
N LEU A 28 -1.22 -30.62 0.03
CA LEU A 28 -0.82 -30.08 -1.29
C LEU A 28 -0.07 -31.10 -2.18
N ASN A 29 0.04 -32.36 -1.75
CA ASN A 29 0.61 -33.46 -2.54
C ASN A 29 2.09 -33.30 -2.94
N TYR A 30 2.91 -32.72 -2.05
CA TYR A 30 4.38 -32.67 -2.21
C TYR A 30 5.09 -33.80 -1.44
N GLU A 31 6.29 -34.15 -1.88
CA GLU A 31 7.15 -35.15 -1.25
C GLU A 31 8.04 -34.53 -0.16
N TYR A 32 8.06 -35.13 1.02
CA TYR A 32 8.90 -34.66 2.14
C TYR A 32 10.39 -34.96 1.88
N THR A 33 11.26 -33.96 2.08
CA THR A 33 12.71 -34.11 1.81
C THR A 33 13.61 -33.69 2.98
N ALA A 34 13.26 -32.63 3.72
CA ALA A 34 14.00 -32.11 4.88
C ALA A 34 15.54 -32.05 4.75
N GLN A 35 16.05 -31.51 3.64
CA GLN A 35 17.49 -31.39 3.36
C GLN A 35 18.02 -29.99 3.74
N ASP A 36 19.10 -29.90 4.52
CA ASP A 36 19.75 -28.62 4.86
C ASP A 36 20.53 -28.01 3.67
N ILE A 37 20.47 -26.68 3.55
CA ILE A 37 21.26 -25.88 2.60
C ILE A 37 22.34 -25.11 3.36
N SER A 38 23.57 -25.16 2.83
CA SER A 38 24.71 -24.47 3.45
C SER A 38 24.58 -22.95 3.35
N ILE A 39 24.69 -22.27 4.50
CA ILE A 39 24.58 -20.81 4.63
C ILE A 39 25.92 -20.10 4.31
N LYS A 40 27.01 -20.84 4.09
CA LYS A 40 28.36 -20.27 3.90
C LYS A 40 28.55 -19.42 2.63
N ARG A 41 27.59 -19.42 1.70
CA ARG A 41 27.67 -18.74 0.39
C ARG A 41 26.82 -17.47 0.30
N PHE A 42 26.27 -17.03 1.43
CA PHE A 42 25.40 -15.85 1.48
C PHE A 42 26.23 -14.56 1.67
N PRO A 43 25.73 -13.40 1.21
CA PRO A 43 26.40 -12.12 1.41
C PRO A 43 26.65 -11.80 2.90
N ASN A 44 27.77 -11.15 3.22
CA ASN A 44 28.12 -10.74 4.59
C ASN A 44 27.03 -9.87 5.27
N SER A 45 26.19 -9.19 4.48
CA SER A 45 25.06 -8.41 4.99
C SER A 45 23.99 -9.25 5.72
N LEU A 46 24.05 -10.58 5.58
CA LEU A 46 23.16 -11.56 6.21
C LEU A 46 23.82 -12.33 7.36
N ASP A 47 25.06 -12.01 7.73
CA ASP A 47 25.78 -12.69 8.80
C ASP A 47 25.00 -12.61 10.12
N GLY A 48 24.77 -13.77 10.74
CA GLY A 48 24.00 -13.90 11.98
C GLY A 48 22.48 -13.75 11.85
N LYS A 49 21.96 -13.39 10.67
CA LYS A 49 20.52 -13.21 10.43
C LYS A 49 19.81 -14.48 9.98
N ILE A 50 20.51 -15.35 9.26
CA ILE A 50 19.99 -16.66 8.83
C ILE A 50 20.28 -17.68 9.91
N LYS A 51 19.23 -18.32 10.44
CA LYS A 51 19.35 -19.39 11.43
C LYS A 51 19.46 -20.75 10.76
N GLN A 52 18.59 -20.99 9.78
CA GLN A 52 18.54 -22.26 9.06
C GLN A 52 17.88 -22.11 7.69
N ILE A 53 18.32 -22.89 6.70
CA ILE A 53 17.65 -23.04 5.42
C ILE A 53 17.51 -24.53 5.12
N LYS A 54 16.29 -24.98 4.81
CA LYS A 54 15.99 -26.36 4.43
C LYS A 54 15.12 -26.43 3.18
N ILE A 55 15.32 -27.48 2.38
CA ILE A 55 14.31 -27.95 1.45
C ILE A 55 13.28 -28.72 2.27
N LEU A 56 12.11 -28.13 2.44
CA LEU A 56 11.00 -28.66 3.24
C LEU A 56 10.29 -29.79 2.50
N ALA A 57 9.92 -29.55 1.24
CA ALA A 57 9.29 -30.53 0.37
C ALA A 57 9.66 -30.28 -1.10
N THR A 58 9.43 -31.28 -1.95
CA THR A 58 9.72 -31.24 -3.38
C THR A 58 8.62 -31.90 -4.19
N HIS A 59 8.52 -31.52 -5.45
CA HIS A 59 7.82 -32.31 -6.47
C HIS A 59 8.63 -32.19 -7.75
N ASP A 60 9.23 -33.30 -8.18
CA ASP A 60 10.28 -33.30 -9.20
C ASP A 60 11.36 -32.23 -8.89
N ASP A 61 11.65 -31.31 -9.82
CA ASP A 61 12.65 -30.25 -9.61
C ASP A 61 12.10 -28.99 -8.90
N PHE A 62 10.79 -28.92 -8.62
CA PHE A 62 10.20 -27.79 -7.91
C PHE A 62 10.39 -27.95 -6.40
N LYS A 63 10.93 -26.92 -5.75
CA LYS A 63 11.31 -26.98 -4.32
C LYS A 63 10.51 -26.04 -3.45
N ILE A 64 10.15 -26.51 -2.26
CA ILE A 64 9.61 -25.69 -1.18
C ILE A 64 10.74 -25.46 -0.19
N LEU A 65 11.24 -24.23 -0.09
CA LEU A 65 12.34 -23.88 0.79
C LEU A 65 11.83 -23.19 2.04
N HIS A 66 12.23 -23.68 3.21
CA HIS A 66 12.01 -23.02 4.49
C HIS A 66 13.29 -22.30 4.92
N CYS A 67 13.15 -21.01 5.22
CA CYS A 67 14.20 -20.13 5.68
C CYS A 67 13.83 -19.59 7.07
N GLU A 68 14.51 -20.06 8.11
CA GLU A 68 14.39 -19.49 9.45
C GLU A 68 15.38 -18.33 9.60
N VAL A 69 14.86 -17.15 9.94
CA VAL A 69 15.62 -15.91 10.09
C VAL A 69 15.42 -15.30 11.49
N ASP A 70 16.22 -14.29 11.84
CA ASP A 70 16.05 -13.52 13.06
C ASP A 70 14.77 -12.67 13.05
N GLN A 71 14.50 -11.99 11.94
CA GLN A 71 13.36 -11.10 11.74
C GLN A 71 12.83 -11.19 10.31
N LEU A 72 11.52 -11.11 10.16
CA LEU A 72 10.82 -11.13 8.87
C LEU A 72 10.83 -9.74 8.20
N LEU A 73 11.98 -9.36 7.66
CA LEU A 73 12.21 -8.08 6.98
C LEU A 73 12.54 -8.28 5.50
N LEU A 74 11.99 -7.41 4.64
CA LEU A 74 12.26 -7.44 3.20
C LEU A 74 13.76 -7.35 2.87
N GLY A 75 14.51 -6.56 3.64
CA GLY A 75 15.96 -6.41 3.51
C GLY A 75 16.77 -7.66 3.89
N ILE A 76 16.14 -8.68 4.48
CA ILE A 76 16.74 -9.97 4.82
C ILE A 76 16.27 -11.03 3.81
N GLU A 77 14.96 -11.08 3.57
CA GLU A 77 14.33 -12.09 2.71
C GLU A 77 14.77 -11.96 1.23
N ARG A 78 14.76 -10.75 0.67
CA ARG A 78 15.10 -10.53 -0.75
C ARG A 78 16.53 -10.98 -1.09
N PRO A 79 17.57 -10.61 -0.33
CA PRO A 79 18.92 -11.13 -0.56
C PRO A 79 19.00 -12.65 -0.49
N ILE A 80 18.29 -13.29 0.44
CA ILE A 80 18.24 -14.75 0.59
C ILE A 80 17.63 -15.39 -0.67
N ILE A 81 16.45 -14.92 -1.08
CA ILE A 81 15.75 -15.42 -2.27
C ILE A 81 16.61 -15.23 -3.52
N ASN A 82 17.20 -14.06 -3.71
CA ASN A 82 18.04 -13.78 -4.88
C ASN A 82 19.31 -14.66 -4.95
N ASN A 83 19.85 -15.08 -3.81
CA ASN A 83 20.96 -16.03 -3.76
C ASN A 83 20.47 -17.45 -4.10
N LEU A 84 19.39 -17.91 -3.46
CA LEU A 84 18.84 -19.26 -3.64
C LEU A 84 18.32 -19.52 -5.06
N LEU A 85 17.73 -18.51 -5.72
CA LEU A 85 17.23 -18.63 -7.10
C LEU A 85 18.31 -19.00 -8.12
N LYS A 86 19.60 -18.83 -7.79
CA LYS A 86 20.71 -19.24 -8.68
C LYS A 86 20.83 -20.75 -8.78
N ASP A 87 20.60 -21.45 -7.67
CA ASP A 87 20.72 -22.91 -7.55
C ASP A 87 19.35 -23.60 -7.60
N HIS A 88 18.27 -22.86 -7.29
CA HIS A 88 16.90 -23.34 -7.19
C HIS A 88 15.94 -22.39 -7.92
N PRO A 89 15.90 -22.42 -9.27
CA PRO A 89 15.13 -21.47 -10.07
C PRO A 89 13.61 -21.66 -9.97
N TYR A 90 13.15 -22.88 -9.68
CA TYR A 90 11.73 -23.23 -9.50
C TYR A 90 11.45 -23.49 -8.03
N SER A 91 10.99 -22.47 -7.32
CA SER A 91 10.91 -22.54 -5.86
C SER A 91 9.88 -21.62 -5.25
N LEU A 92 9.19 -22.15 -4.23
CA LEU A 92 8.43 -21.36 -3.27
C LEU A 92 9.24 -21.19 -1.99
N PHE A 93 9.30 -19.97 -1.46
CA PHE A 93 10.05 -19.66 -0.25
C PHE A 93 9.11 -19.43 0.93
N LEU A 94 9.36 -20.11 2.05
CA LEU A 94 8.67 -19.96 3.32
C LEU A 94 9.63 -19.35 4.33
N PHE A 95 9.35 -18.13 4.78
CA PHE A 95 10.11 -17.50 5.86
C PHE A 95 9.36 -17.56 7.17
N SER A 96 10.09 -17.85 8.25
CA SER A 96 9.62 -17.71 9.63
C SER A 96 10.71 -17.09 10.49
N ASP A 97 10.32 -16.31 11.50
CA ASP A 97 11.23 -15.99 12.59
C ASP A 97 11.30 -17.14 13.61
N SER A 98 12.04 -16.97 14.70
CA SER A 98 12.10 -17.99 15.75
C SER A 98 10.84 -18.11 16.60
N SER A 99 9.95 -17.13 16.59
CA SER A 99 8.65 -17.26 17.25
C SER A 99 7.73 -18.21 16.47
N LYS A 100 7.92 -18.30 15.14
CA LYS A 100 7.10 -19.09 14.20
C LYS A 100 5.60 -18.78 14.29
N ASN A 101 5.25 -17.60 14.80
CA ASN A 101 3.88 -17.11 14.85
C ASN A 101 3.41 -16.56 13.51
N THR A 102 4.34 -15.97 12.75
CA THR A 102 4.09 -15.40 11.43
C THR A 102 4.97 -16.10 10.40
N TRP A 103 4.37 -16.36 9.24
CA TRP A 103 4.99 -17.02 8.11
C TRP A 103 4.77 -16.21 6.84
N HIS A 104 5.83 -16.02 6.05
CA HIS A 104 5.73 -15.42 4.73
C HIS A 104 5.95 -16.48 3.68
N PHE A 105 4.93 -16.73 2.87
CA PHE A 105 5.03 -17.53 1.65
C PHE A 105 5.33 -16.56 0.52
N ILE A 106 6.39 -16.80 -0.25
CA ILE A 106 6.87 -15.88 -1.27
C ILE A 106 7.10 -16.66 -2.57
N ASN A 107 6.36 -16.28 -3.61
CA ASN A 107 6.58 -16.72 -4.98
C ASN A 107 7.28 -15.59 -5.76
N VAL A 108 8.21 -15.96 -6.65
CA VAL A 108 8.93 -15.01 -7.50
C VAL A 108 8.54 -15.24 -8.95
N LYS A 109 7.90 -14.23 -9.55
CA LYS A 109 7.56 -14.23 -10.97
C LYS A 109 8.60 -13.43 -11.74
N TYR A 110 9.08 -13.97 -12.85
CA TYR A 110 9.92 -13.24 -13.80
C TYR A 110 9.02 -12.43 -14.75
N ASP A 111 9.40 -11.19 -15.00
CA ASP A 111 8.74 -10.36 -16.00
C ASP A 111 9.06 -10.90 -17.42
N GLU A 112 8.03 -11.12 -18.23
CA GLU A 112 8.16 -11.67 -19.59
C GLU A 112 8.73 -10.63 -20.56
N GLU A 113 8.56 -9.33 -20.29
CA GLU A 113 9.00 -8.25 -21.19
C GLU A 113 10.43 -7.75 -20.88
N GLU A 114 10.84 -7.79 -19.61
CA GLU A 114 12.21 -7.52 -19.19
C GLU A 114 12.80 -8.70 -18.42
N THR A 115 13.58 -9.52 -19.13
CA THR A 115 14.27 -10.75 -18.65
C THR A 115 15.09 -10.64 -17.35
N ARG A 116 15.22 -9.46 -16.74
CA ARG A 116 15.91 -9.22 -15.45
C ARG A 116 15.00 -8.76 -14.31
N ARG A 117 13.73 -8.44 -14.54
CA ARG A 117 12.82 -7.94 -13.50
C ARG A 117 12.14 -9.10 -12.75
N LYS A 118 12.17 -9.02 -11.42
CA LYS A 118 11.57 -10.01 -10.50
C LYS A 118 10.45 -9.37 -9.70
N LEU A 119 9.28 -9.98 -9.74
CA LEU A 119 8.12 -9.60 -8.94
C LEU A 119 8.01 -10.57 -7.76
N PHE A 120 8.11 -10.04 -6.54
CA PHE A 120 7.96 -10.81 -5.31
C PHE A 120 6.49 -10.72 -4.87
N ARG A 121 5.80 -11.86 -4.82
CA ARG A 121 4.39 -11.94 -4.42
C ARG A 121 4.27 -12.74 -3.13
N ARG A 122 3.57 -12.21 -2.14
CA ARG A 122 3.60 -12.73 -0.76
C ARG A 122 2.22 -13.07 -0.22
N ILE A 123 2.11 -14.18 0.49
CA ILE A 123 0.99 -14.48 1.39
C ILE A 123 1.53 -14.49 2.82
N VAL A 124 0.95 -13.66 3.68
CA VAL A 124 1.28 -13.61 5.11
C VAL A 124 0.28 -14.48 5.87
N VAL A 125 0.80 -15.39 6.70
CA VAL A 125 0.00 -16.23 7.58
C VAL A 125 0.43 -15.97 9.02
N GLY A 126 -0.48 -15.45 9.83
CA GLY A 126 -0.21 -15.12 11.23
C GLY A 126 -1.48 -15.01 12.06
N PRO A 127 -1.37 -14.88 13.40
CA PRO A 127 -2.52 -14.78 14.30
C PRO A 127 -3.40 -13.55 14.06
N ASP A 128 -2.82 -12.46 13.56
CA ASP A 128 -3.52 -11.19 13.33
C ASP A 128 -4.09 -11.05 11.91
N GLU A 129 -3.89 -12.08 11.06
CA GLU A 129 -4.29 -12.07 9.65
C GLU A 129 -5.64 -12.76 9.39
N ARG A 130 -6.36 -12.30 8.37
CA ARG A 130 -7.57 -12.99 7.88
C ARG A 130 -7.15 -14.07 6.89
N LEU A 131 -7.22 -15.33 7.34
CA LEU A 131 -6.65 -16.45 6.60
C LEU A 131 -7.56 -17.04 5.51
N HIS A 132 -8.73 -16.45 5.25
CA HIS A 132 -9.66 -17.02 4.25
C HIS A 132 -9.08 -16.93 2.83
N THR A 133 -8.62 -15.74 2.42
CA THR A 133 -7.89 -15.56 1.15
C THR A 133 -6.62 -16.41 1.12
N ALA A 134 -5.83 -16.42 2.20
CA ALA A 134 -4.62 -17.25 2.28
C ALA A 134 -4.93 -18.74 2.07
N ALA A 135 -5.99 -19.26 2.70
CA ALA A 135 -6.41 -20.65 2.55
C ALA A 135 -6.84 -20.96 1.11
N GLN A 136 -7.64 -20.09 0.49
CA GLN A 136 -8.07 -20.27 -0.91
C GLN A 136 -6.87 -20.30 -1.86
N ARG A 137 -5.92 -19.37 -1.69
CA ARG A 137 -4.75 -19.25 -2.55
C ARG A 137 -3.75 -20.37 -2.32
N ILE A 138 -3.51 -20.78 -1.08
CA ILE A 138 -2.64 -21.92 -0.75
C ILE A 138 -3.25 -23.23 -1.24
N ALA A 139 -4.58 -23.41 -1.19
CA ALA A 139 -5.23 -24.60 -1.76
C ALA A 139 -5.00 -24.75 -3.27
N MET A 140 -4.78 -23.65 -4.00
CA MET A 140 -4.43 -23.70 -5.43
C MET A 140 -3.03 -24.25 -5.69
N LEU A 141 -2.19 -24.41 -4.66
CA LEU A 141 -0.84 -24.98 -4.77
C LEU A 141 -0.84 -26.51 -4.76
N GLU A 142 -2.00 -27.14 -4.61
CA GLU A 142 -2.14 -28.60 -4.62
C GLU A 142 -1.64 -29.17 -5.96
N VAL A 143 -0.70 -30.12 -5.88
CA VAL A 143 -0.10 -30.74 -7.06
C VAL A 143 -1.03 -31.85 -7.58
N PRO A 144 -1.43 -31.82 -8.87
CA PRO A 144 -2.20 -32.89 -9.48
C PRO A 144 -1.42 -34.23 -9.50
N ASP A 145 -2.12 -35.36 -9.42
CA ASP A 145 -1.55 -36.74 -9.37
C ASP A 145 -0.76 -37.19 -10.63
N GLN A 146 -0.38 -36.27 -11.53
CA GLN A 146 0.40 -36.54 -12.74
C GLN A 146 1.79 -35.89 -12.63
N LYS A 147 2.78 -36.45 -13.33
CA LYS A 147 4.10 -35.79 -13.46
C LYS A 147 3.90 -34.43 -14.13
N ASN A 148 4.28 -33.37 -13.44
CA ASN A 148 4.17 -31.99 -13.93
C ASN A 148 5.56 -31.45 -14.21
N ALA A 149 5.75 -30.74 -15.31
CA ALA A 149 7.02 -30.06 -15.51
C ALA A 149 7.18 -28.97 -14.43
N PRO A 150 8.41 -28.65 -13.98
CA PRO A 150 8.63 -27.59 -12.99
C PRO A 150 8.05 -26.23 -13.41
N LEU A 151 7.98 -25.98 -14.72
CA LEU A 151 7.37 -24.79 -15.30
C LEU A 151 5.85 -24.75 -15.08
N ASP A 152 5.16 -25.90 -15.16
CA ASP A 152 3.71 -25.98 -14.95
C ASP A 152 3.38 -25.68 -13.47
N LEU A 153 4.20 -26.19 -12.56
CA LEU A 153 4.09 -25.86 -11.13
C LEU A 153 4.41 -24.39 -10.87
N GLN A 154 5.39 -23.81 -11.56
CA GLN A 154 5.65 -22.37 -11.46
C GLN A 154 4.44 -21.54 -11.92
N GLN A 155 3.78 -21.92 -13.02
CA GLN A 155 2.56 -21.24 -13.48
C GLN A 155 1.40 -21.39 -12.50
N LEU A 156 1.26 -22.56 -11.87
CA LEU A 156 0.28 -22.80 -10.82
C LEU A 156 0.51 -21.84 -9.63
N HIS A 157 1.76 -21.70 -9.19
CA HIS A 157 2.15 -20.77 -8.12
C HIS A 157 1.96 -19.31 -8.55
N ASP A 158 2.31 -18.95 -9.78
CA ASP A 158 2.10 -17.59 -10.30
C ASP A 158 0.63 -17.18 -10.26
N LYS A 159 -0.27 -18.11 -10.58
CA LYS A 159 -1.73 -17.92 -10.51
C LYS A 159 -2.25 -17.87 -9.07
N ALA A 160 -1.72 -18.73 -8.19
CA ALA A 160 -2.09 -18.74 -6.77
C ALA A 160 -1.68 -17.44 -6.05
N PHE A 161 -0.57 -16.82 -6.46
CA PHE A 161 -0.09 -15.57 -5.90
C PHE A 161 -0.52 -14.33 -6.71
N ASP A 162 -1.49 -14.46 -7.61
CA ASP A 162 -1.95 -13.33 -8.43
C ASP A 162 -2.80 -12.33 -7.62
N VAL A 163 -2.15 -11.21 -7.28
CA VAL A 163 -2.78 -10.10 -6.56
C VAL A 163 -3.95 -9.53 -7.37
N GLU A 164 -3.81 -9.37 -8.70
CA GLU A 164 -4.85 -8.78 -9.53
C GLU A 164 -6.13 -9.62 -9.55
N ALA A 165 -6.02 -10.94 -9.43
CA ALA A 165 -7.15 -11.83 -9.33
C ALA A 165 -7.94 -11.57 -8.03
N VAL A 166 -7.25 -11.48 -6.89
CA VAL A 166 -7.87 -11.14 -5.59
C VAL A 166 -8.51 -9.76 -5.65
N THR A 167 -7.80 -8.78 -6.24
CA THR A 167 -8.29 -7.42 -6.44
C THR A 167 -9.63 -7.41 -7.21
N LYS A 168 -9.71 -8.16 -8.32
CA LYS A 168 -10.93 -8.27 -9.15
C LYS A 168 -12.08 -8.96 -8.41
N GLU A 169 -11.79 -10.03 -7.66
CA GLU A 169 -12.79 -10.73 -6.82
C GLU A 169 -13.34 -9.82 -5.71
N PHE A 170 -12.45 -9.09 -5.05
CA PHE A 170 -12.82 -8.09 -4.05
C PHE A 170 -13.74 -7.03 -4.64
N PHE A 171 -13.41 -6.48 -5.82
CA PHE A 171 -14.26 -5.49 -6.48
C PHE A 171 -15.66 -6.03 -6.76
N LYS A 172 -15.77 -7.24 -7.28
CA LYS A 172 -17.06 -7.86 -7.57
C LYS A 172 -17.89 -8.00 -6.29
N SER A 173 -17.26 -8.44 -5.21
CA SER A 173 -17.91 -8.59 -3.89
C SER A 173 -18.32 -7.25 -3.32
N PHE A 174 -17.45 -6.23 -3.43
CA PHE A 174 -17.72 -4.87 -2.99
C PHE A 174 -18.90 -4.25 -3.75
N ALA A 175 -18.91 -4.36 -5.07
CA ALA A 175 -19.98 -3.85 -5.93
C ALA A 175 -21.33 -4.51 -5.61
N GLN A 176 -21.33 -5.82 -5.37
CA GLN A 176 -22.51 -6.53 -4.91
C GLN A 176 -23.00 -5.98 -3.55
N MET A 177 -22.10 -5.85 -2.58
CA MET A 177 -22.45 -5.28 -1.27
C MET A 177 -22.94 -3.84 -1.36
N PHE A 178 -22.41 -3.02 -2.28
CA PHE A 178 -22.92 -1.69 -2.55
C PHE A 178 -24.38 -1.71 -2.98
N HIS A 179 -24.77 -2.61 -3.89
CA HIS A 179 -26.16 -2.76 -4.29
C HIS A 179 -27.06 -3.25 -3.15
N GLU A 180 -26.58 -4.18 -2.30
CA GLU A 180 -27.33 -4.65 -1.14
C GLU A 180 -27.56 -3.53 -0.11
N VAL A 181 -26.52 -2.77 0.25
CA VAL A 181 -26.62 -1.62 1.16
C VAL A 181 -27.57 -0.57 0.60
N ARG A 182 -27.43 -0.23 -0.69
CA ARG A 182 -28.31 0.74 -1.36
C ARG A 182 -29.77 0.30 -1.31
N ALA A 183 -30.06 -0.94 -1.69
CA ALA A 183 -31.42 -1.47 -1.70
C ALA A 183 -32.06 -1.43 -0.30
N GLU A 184 -31.27 -1.72 0.74
CA GLU A 184 -31.75 -1.65 2.12
C GLU A 184 -32.06 -0.22 2.57
N ILE A 185 -31.22 0.75 2.18
CA ILE A 185 -31.49 2.17 2.42
C ILE A 185 -32.80 2.59 1.72
N GLU A 186 -32.99 2.21 0.46
CA GLU A 186 -34.20 2.53 -0.33
C GLU A 186 -35.48 1.94 0.28
N ASN A 187 -35.38 0.76 0.88
CA ASN A 187 -36.50 0.03 1.46
C ASN A 187 -36.87 0.52 2.87
N LEU A 188 -35.88 0.70 3.74
CA LEU A 188 -36.10 1.00 5.16
C LEU A 188 -36.15 2.50 5.47
N ASN A 189 -35.70 3.35 4.53
CA ASN A 189 -35.61 4.80 4.72
C ASN A 189 -36.29 5.54 3.55
N PRO A 190 -37.65 5.58 3.48
CA PRO A 190 -38.37 6.15 2.35
C PRO A 190 -37.97 7.58 1.99
N GLY A 191 -37.68 8.43 3.00
CA GLY A 191 -37.24 9.81 2.79
C GLY A 191 -35.82 9.96 2.22
N ARG A 192 -35.09 8.85 2.01
CA ARG A 192 -33.69 8.84 1.57
C ARG A 192 -33.46 8.06 0.26
N ARG A 193 -34.53 7.61 -0.42
CA ARG A 193 -34.43 6.87 -1.70
C ARG A 193 -33.60 7.59 -2.75
N ALA A 194 -33.82 8.89 -2.94
CA ALA A 194 -33.15 9.66 -3.98
C ALA A 194 -31.63 9.76 -3.78
N GLY A 195 -31.15 9.71 -2.53
CA GLY A 195 -29.72 9.77 -2.17
C GLY A 195 -29.13 8.43 -1.70
N ALA A 196 -29.84 7.31 -1.90
CA ALA A 196 -29.43 6.02 -1.33
C ALA A 196 -28.06 5.53 -1.83
N ALA A 197 -27.72 5.82 -3.09
CA ALA A 197 -26.42 5.48 -3.67
C ALA A 197 -25.28 6.24 -2.98
N GLU A 198 -25.43 7.55 -2.78
CA GLU A 198 -24.45 8.39 -2.10
C GLU A 198 -24.27 7.96 -0.64
N HIS A 199 -25.37 7.70 0.08
CA HIS A 199 -25.31 7.21 1.45
C HIS A 199 -24.62 5.84 1.56
N ALA A 200 -24.94 4.89 0.66
CA ALA A 200 -24.30 3.59 0.63
C ALA A 200 -22.79 3.71 0.41
N GLN A 201 -22.37 4.61 -0.48
CA GLN A 201 -20.96 4.89 -0.74
C GLN A 201 -20.26 5.46 0.49
N VAL A 202 -20.83 6.48 1.15
CA VAL A 202 -20.25 7.07 2.37
C VAL A 202 -20.04 6.00 3.44
N ILE A 203 -21.04 5.13 3.66
CA ILE A 203 -20.97 4.07 4.67
C ILE A 203 -19.89 3.06 4.33
N LEU A 204 -19.82 2.58 3.09
CA LEU A 204 -18.83 1.59 2.70
C LEU A 204 -17.41 2.16 2.70
N ASN A 205 -17.20 3.37 2.18
CA ASN A 205 -15.90 4.05 2.19
C ASN A 205 -15.37 4.20 3.62
N ARG A 206 -16.27 4.59 4.53
CA ARG A 206 -15.96 4.76 5.94
C ARG A 206 -15.64 3.42 6.62
N LEU A 207 -16.44 2.38 6.39
CA LEU A 207 -16.14 1.04 6.90
C LEU A 207 -14.79 0.53 6.39
N MET A 208 -14.47 0.72 5.09
CA MET A 208 -13.16 0.40 4.52
C MET A 208 -12.03 1.11 5.28
N PHE A 209 -12.14 2.42 5.49
CA PHE A 209 -11.11 3.16 6.21
C PHE A 209 -10.97 2.70 7.67
N LEU A 210 -12.08 2.45 8.35
CA LEU A 210 -12.06 1.92 9.72
C LEU A 210 -11.39 0.55 9.80
N TYR A 211 -11.52 -0.28 8.75
CA TYR A 211 -10.83 -1.56 8.64
C TYR A 211 -9.30 -1.43 8.53
N PHE A 212 -8.79 -0.42 7.82
CA PHE A 212 -7.36 -0.09 7.84
C PHE A 212 -6.93 0.47 9.20
N ASN A 213 -7.73 1.34 9.82
CA ASN A 213 -7.43 1.91 11.14
C ASN A 213 -7.34 0.85 12.24
N GLN A 214 -8.26 -0.11 12.29
CA GLN A 214 -8.23 -1.17 13.29
C GLN A 214 -6.98 -2.05 13.13
N LYS A 215 -6.54 -2.33 11.90
CA LYS A 215 -5.30 -3.09 11.64
C LYS A 215 -4.06 -2.36 12.17
N LYS A 216 -4.05 -1.02 12.17
CA LYS A 216 -3.03 -0.20 12.83
C LYS A 216 -3.15 -0.15 14.36
N GLY A 217 -4.18 -0.76 14.94
CA GLY A 217 -4.47 -0.71 16.37
C GLY A 217 -5.12 0.59 16.84
N TRP A 218 -5.58 1.44 15.92
CA TRP A 218 -6.12 2.76 16.29
C TRP A 218 -7.51 2.69 16.92
N LEU A 219 -8.20 1.57 16.77
CA LEU A 219 -9.47 1.33 17.43
C LEU A 219 -9.23 0.47 18.68
N ASP A 220 -8.89 1.12 19.79
CA ASP A 220 -8.70 0.51 21.11
C ASP A 220 -7.65 -0.62 21.14
N ASN A 221 -6.59 -0.51 20.32
CA ASN A 221 -5.56 -1.56 20.14
C ASN A 221 -6.13 -2.93 19.72
N GLN A 222 -7.30 -2.96 19.07
CA GLN A 222 -7.94 -4.19 18.62
C GLN A 222 -7.96 -4.28 17.09
N ALA A 223 -7.23 -5.26 16.53
CA ALA A 223 -7.16 -5.51 15.09
C ALA A 223 -8.48 -5.97 14.45
N ASN A 224 -9.45 -6.41 15.27
CA ASN A 224 -10.76 -6.92 14.90
C ASN A 224 -11.92 -6.12 15.55
N TYR A 225 -11.66 -4.87 15.95
CA TYR A 225 -12.55 -4.04 16.77
C TYR A 225 -14.02 -4.03 16.29
N LEU A 226 -14.25 -3.73 15.01
CA LEU A 226 -15.61 -3.62 14.45
C LEU A 226 -16.34 -4.97 14.51
N TYR A 227 -15.71 -6.01 13.97
CA TYR A 227 -16.31 -7.34 13.92
C TYR A 227 -16.54 -7.94 15.32
N GLU A 228 -15.61 -7.78 16.26
CA GLU A 228 -15.78 -8.31 17.62
C GLU A 228 -16.95 -7.66 18.35
N ARG A 229 -17.14 -6.34 18.18
CA ARG A 229 -18.31 -5.65 18.75
C ARG A 229 -19.60 -6.13 18.10
N PHE A 230 -19.62 -6.27 16.78
CA PHE A 230 -20.75 -6.86 16.06
C PHE A 230 -21.09 -8.27 16.57
N ARG A 231 -20.07 -9.14 16.65
CA ARG A 231 -20.20 -10.54 17.05
C ARG A 231 -20.74 -10.69 18.47
N LYS A 232 -20.29 -9.85 19.41
CA LYS A 232 -20.69 -9.93 20.83
C LYS A 232 -22.05 -9.31 21.12
N GLY A 233 -22.42 -8.23 20.43
CA GLY A 233 -23.59 -7.42 20.81
C GLY A 233 -24.78 -7.48 19.84
N PHE A 234 -24.56 -7.84 18.57
CA PHE A 234 -25.51 -7.53 17.49
C PHE A 234 -25.81 -8.72 16.58
N LYS A 235 -24.89 -9.69 16.48
CA LYS A 235 -25.01 -10.85 15.58
C LYS A 235 -26.29 -11.66 15.79
N ASP A 236 -26.71 -11.86 17.04
CA ASP A 236 -27.88 -12.68 17.38
C ASP A 236 -29.22 -11.88 17.29
N GLN A 237 -29.16 -10.64 16.81
CA GLN A 237 -30.30 -9.74 16.68
C GLN A 237 -30.38 -9.15 15.26
N PRO A 238 -30.47 -9.99 14.21
CA PRO A 238 -30.32 -9.57 12.81
C PRO A 238 -31.36 -8.52 12.38
N GLU A 239 -32.58 -8.57 12.91
CA GLU A 239 -33.69 -7.66 12.58
C GLU A 239 -33.59 -6.27 13.23
N LYS A 240 -32.67 -6.07 14.18
CA LYS A 240 -32.47 -4.76 14.83
C LYS A 240 -31.61 -3.85 13.97
N HIS A 241 -31.68 -2.54 14.22
CA HIS A 241 -31.08 -1.51 13.37
C HIS A 241 -30.00 -0.67 14.06
N ASN A 242 -29.32 -1.24 15.06
CA ASN A 242 -28.58 -0.46 16.04
C ASN A 242 -27.07 -0.59 15.92
N TYR A 243 -26.51 -1.56 15.18
CA TYR A 243 -25.05 -1.65 15.03
C TYR A 243 -24.44 -0.41 14.36
N TYR A 244 -25.11 0.13 13.33
CA TYR A 244 -24.65 1.34 12.67
C TYR A 244 -24.59 2.52 13.64
N THR A 245 -25.67 2.81 14.35
CA THR A 245 -25.77 3.97 15.25
C THR A 245 -24.94 3.81 16.51
N ASP A 246 -24.95 2.62 17.12
CA ASP A 246 -24.37 2.38 18.45
C ASP A 246 -22.85 2.17 18.37
N VAL A 247 -22.33 1.81 17.20
CA VAL A 247 -20.90 1.53 16.98
C VAL A 247 -20.33 2.39 15.87
N VAL A 248 -20.70 2.14 14.60
CA VAL A 248 -20.03 2.75 13.43
C VAL A 248 -20.10 4.28 13.47
N LEU A 249 -21.29 4.81 13.71
CA LEU A 249 -21.54 6.25 13.77
C LEU A 249 -20.79 6.91 14.93
N ARG A 250 -20.80 6.30 16.12
CA ARG A 250 -20.11 6.85 17.31
C ARG A 250 -18.58 6.79 17.18
N VAL A 251 -18.05 5.72 16.59
CA VAL A 251 -16.61 5.65 16.22
C VAL A 251 -16.27 6.79 15.26
N SER A 252 -17.11 7.03 14.26
CA SER A 252 -16.92 8.10 13.28
C SER A 252 -16.97 9.49 13.91
N GLN A 253 -17.96 9.73 14.77
CA GLN A 253 -18.06 10.96 15.55
C GLN A 253 -16.80 11.20 16.39
N ARG A 254 -16.26 10.15 17.02
CA ARG A 254 -15.02 10.26 17.82
C ARG A 254 -13.81 10.61 16.95
N LEU A 255 -13.73 10.07 15.74
CA LEU A 255 -12.67 10.39 14.78
C LEU A 255 -12.82 11.82 14.24
N ALA A 256 -14.06 12.33 14.09
CA ALA A 256 -14.36 13.63 13.52
C ALA A 256 -14.39 14.81 14.50
N ILE A 257 -14.61 14.56 15.79
CA ILE A 257 -14.84 15.60 16.80
C ILE A 257 -13.81 15.46 17.92
N ALA A 258 -12.95 16.47 18.08
CA ALA A 258 -11.82 16.43 18.99
C ALA A 258 -12.23 16.23 20.47
N ASP A 259 -13.24 16.98 20.92
CA ASP A 259 -13.67 17.02 22.32
C ASP A 259 -14.64 15.88 22.70
N LEU A 260 -15.07 15.08 21.73
CA LEU A 260 -16.03 14.01 21.98
C LEU A 260 -15.31 12.75 22.49
N GLN A 261 -15.82 12.14 23.56
CA GLN A 261 -15.27 10.91 24.13
C GLN A 261 -16.38 9.92 24.47
N PHE A 262 -16.13 8.64 24.22
CA PHE A 262 -17.05 7.55 24.54
C PHE A 262 -16.34 6.50 25.39
N LYS A 263 -16.70 6.42 26.68
CA LYS A 263 -16.03 5.52 27.64
C LYS A 263 -16.12 4.04 27.23
N ASP A 264 -17.24 3.64 26.65
CA ASP A 264 -17.55 2.27 26.22
C ASP A 264 -16.88 1.87 24.89
N LEU A 265 -16.39 2.84 24.11
CA LEU A 265 -15.69 2.59 22.86
C LEU A 265 -14.17 2.40 23.05
N GLY A 266 -13.64 2.70 24.23
CA GLY A 266 -12.20 2.59 24.51
C GLY A 266 -11.41 3.73 23.87
N LYS A 267 -10.11 3.50 23.62
CA LYS A 267 -9.21 4.54 23.09
C LYS A 267 -9.31 4.62 21.57
N ILE A 268 -9.94 5.67 21.08
CA ILE A 268 -10.02 6.02 19.64
C ILE A 268 -9.43 7.43 19.47
N PRO A 269 -8.57 7.68 18.47
CA PRO A 269 -7.99 8.99 18.22
C PRO A 269 -8.97 9.96 17.55
N PHE A 270 -8.58 11.23 17.47
CA PHE A 270 -9.20 12.23 16.60
C PHE A 270 -8.39 12.31 15.29
N LEU A 271 -9.06 12.23 14.15
CA LEU A 271 -8.45 12.26 12.81
C LEU A 271 -8.92 13.43 11.94
N ASN A 272 -9.72 14.37 12.47
CA ASN A 272 -10.36 15.49 11.74
C ASN A 272 -11.67 15.13 11.02
N GLY A 273 -12.42 16.15 10.59
CA GLY A 273 -13.77 16.10 10.01
C GLY A 273 -13.85 15.24 8.75
N GLY A 274 -13.44 15.73 7.58
CA GLY A 274 -13.22 14.94 6.35
C GLY A 274 -14.20 13.78 6.12
N LEU A 275 -13.66 12.56 5.90
CA LEU A 275 -14.44 11.32 5.68
C LEU A 275 -15.45 10.99 6.80
N PHE A 276 -15.15 11.44 8.01
CA PHE A 276 -15.93 11.16 9.21
C PHE A 276 -16.92 12.26 9.55
N GLU A 277 -17.06 13.28 8.70
CA GLU A 277 -18.12 14.27 8.81
C GLU A 277 -19.47 13.56 8.84
N ILE A 278 -20.25 13.90 9.86
CA ILE A 278 -21.53 13.27 10.12
C ILE A 278 -22.59 14.07 9.38
N GLY A 279 -23.22 13.43 8.41
CA GLY A 279 -24.38 14.00 7.74
C GLY A 279 -25.61 14.01 8.65
N ASP A 280 -26.47 15.01 8.49
CA ASP A 280 -27.75 15.15 9.22
C ASP A 280 -28.67 13.93 9.06
N TRP A 281 -28.45 13.13 8.02
CA TRP A 281 -29.21 11.92 7.71
C TRP A 281 -28.81 10.71 8.54
N GLU A 282 -27.56 10.66 9.00
CA GLU A 282 -26.97 9.45 9.58
C GLU A 282 -27.60 9.01 10.90
N PRO A 283 -27.89 9.91 11.88
CA PRO A 283 -28.49 9.50 13.15
C PRO A 283 -29.88 8.87 13.00
N SER A 284 -30.58 9.18 11.91
CA SER A 284 -31.91 8.66 11.60
C SER A 284 -31.91 7.41 10.70
N LEU A 285 -30.74 7.00 10.23
CA LEU A 285 -30.60 5.93 9.25
C LEU A 285 -30.87 4.55 9.89
N LYS A 286 -31.76 3.79 9.26
CA LYS A 286 -32.05 2.40 9.62
C LYS A 286 -31.34 1.44 8.68
N LEU A 287 -30.46 0.62 9.24
CA LEU A 287 -29.79 -0.50 8.59
C LEU A 287 -29.80 -1.71 9.52
N THR A 288 -30.18 -2.88 9.03
CA THR A 288 -30.30 -4.09 9.84
C THR A 288 -28.93 -4.62 10.26
N ASN A 289 -28.87 -5.26 11.42
CA ASN A 289 -27.69 -6.01 11.85
C ASN A 289 -27.42 -7.19 10.92
N GLY A 290 -28.46 -7.73 10.26
CA GLY A 290 -28.35 -8.75 9.22
C GLY A 290 -27.47 -8.29 8.04
N LEU A 291 -27.65 -7.06 7.56
CA LEU A 291 -26.79 -6.46 6.52
C LEU A 291 -25.32 -6.42 6.94
N PHE A 292 -25.03 -5.99 8.16
CA PHE A 292 -23.67 -5.98 8.68
C PHE A 292 -23.10 -7.40 8.80
N GLY A 293 -23.92 -8.38 9.18
CA GLY A 293 -23.54 -9.79 9.17
C GLY A 293 -23.03 -10.25 7.79
N LYS A 294 -23.73 -9.86 6.71
CA LYS A 294 -23.29 -10.11 5.34
C LYS A 294 -22.04 -9.32 4.98
N LEU A 295 -21.99 -8.01 5.28
CA LEU A 295 -20.82 -7.17 5.02
C LEU A 295 -19.55 -7.75 5.64
N PHE A 296 -19.62 -8.24 6.88
CA PHE A 296 -18.48 -8.90 7.50
C PHE A 296 -18.15 -10.21 6.81
N LYS A 297 -19.14 -11.09 6.65
CA LYS A 297 -18.91 -12.44 6.13
C LYS A 297 -18.40 -12.47 4.69
N ASP A 298 -19.00 -11.66 3.82
CA ASP A 298 -18.85 -11.75 2.37
C ASP A 298 -17.89 -10.68 1.81
N LEU A 299 -17.47 -9.71 2.65
CA LEU A 299 -16.51 -8.66 2.29
C LEU A 299 -15.40 -8.53 3.34
N PHE A 300 -15.64 -7.90 4.48
CA PHE A 300 -14.54 -7.43 5.31
C PHE A 300 -13.72 -8.52 6.05
N GLU A 301 -14.34 -9.63 6.41
CA GLU A 301 -13.67 -10.77 7.06
C GLU A 301 -13.27 -11.86 6.05
N HIS A 302 -13.77 -11.76 4.81
CA HIS A 302 -13.44 -12.67 3.72
C HIS A 302 -12.06 -12.39 3.13
N TYR A 303 -11.67 -11.11 3.10
CA TYR A 303 -10.42 -10.66 2.53
C TYR A 303 -9.43 -10.24 3.61
N ASN A 304 -8.13 -10.48 3.38
CA ASN A 304 -7.11 -9.91 4.24
C ASN A 304 -6.85 -8.45 3.87
N PHE A 305 -6.75 -7.57 4.86
CA PHE A 305 -6.41 -6.17 4.67
C PHE A 305 -4.98 -5.95 5.15
N THR A 306 -4.14 -5.41 4.27
CA THR A 306 -2.77 -5.06 4.60
C THR A 306 -2.62 -3.55 4.74
N VAL A 307 -1.85 -3.14 5.73
CA VAL A 307 -1.45 -1.74 5.91
C VAL A 307 -0.09 -1.48 5.26
N ARG A 308 0.51 -2.46 4.59
CA ARG A 308 1.72 -2.23 3.79
C ARG A 308 1.30 -1.70 2.43
N GLU A 309 1.85 -0.57 2.01
CA GLU A 309 1.74 -0.16 0.61
C GLU A 309 2.62 -1.07 -0.23
N ASP A 310 1.99 -1.80 -1.14
CA ASP A 310 2.69 -2.59 -2.14
C ASP A 310 3.57 -1.68 -3.00
N THR A 311 4.76 -2.16 -3.32
CA THR A 311 5.61 -1.52 -4.33
C THR A 311 5.38 -2.22 -5.66
N ALA A 312 5.80 -1.61 -6.78
CA ALA A 312 5.71 -2.28 -8.08
C ALA A 312 6.42 -3.66 -8.11
N MET A 313 7.32 -3.94 -7.16
CA MET A 313 8.19 -5.12 -7.14
C MET A 313 7.97 -6.06 -5.94
N ASP A 314 7.29 -5.61 -4.88
CA ASP A 314 6.84 -6.44 -3.73
C ASP A 314 5.35 -6.21 -3.57
N MET A 315 4.57 -7.27 -3.71
CA MET A 315 3.13 -7.20 -3.52
C MET A 315 2.65 -8.27 -2.55
N GLU A 316 1.80 -7.88 -1.63
CA GLU A 316 1.08 -8.80 -0.76
C GLU A 316 -0.24 -9.22 -1.42
N VAL A 317 -0.60 -10.49 -1.32
CA VAL A 317 -1.88 -11.03 -1.78
C VAL A 317 -2.95 -10.70 -0.74
N ALA A 318 -3.19 -9.40 -0.57
CA ALA A 318 -4.09 -8.80 0.42
C ALA A 318 -4.62 -7.46 -0.12
N ILE A 319 -5.70 -6.95 0.48
CA ILE A 319 -6.31 -5.66 0.16
C ILE A 319 -5.47 -4.52 0.75
N ASP A 320 -4.68 -3.87 -0.11
CA ASP A 320 -3.94 -2.64 0.14
C ASP A 320 -4.82 -1.37 -0.02
N PRO A 321 -4.38 -0.21 0.51
CA PRO A 321 -5.06 1.07 0.28
C PRO A 321 -5.05 1.58 -1.15
N GLU A 322 -4.10 1.16 -1.98
CA GLU A 322 -3.97 1.64 -3.35
C GLU A 322 -5.08 1.08 -4.25
N MET A 323 -5.50 -0.16 -4.00
CA MET A 323 -6.60 -0.85 -4.68
C MET A 323 -7.93 -0.15 -4.49
N LEU A 324 -8.10 0.62 -3.42
CA LEU A 324 -9.30 1.42 -3.21
C LEU A 324 -9.57 2.39 -4.36
N GLY A 325 -8.54 2.98 -4.96
CA GLY A 325 -8.71 3.84 -6.13
C GLY A 325 -9.46 3.11 -7.25
N LYS A 326 -9.04 1.87 -7.54
CA LYS A 326 -9.71 1.01 -8.53
C LYS A 326 -11.11 0.58 -8.09
N VAL A 327 -11.35 0.29 -6.80
CA VAL A 327 -12.71 -0.04 -6.30
C VAL A 327 -13.64 1.13 -6.61
N PHE A 328 -13.23 2.33 -6.19
CA PHE A 328 -14.09 3.49 -6.17
C PHE A 328 -14.32 4.08 -7.56
N GLU A 329 -13.35 4.01 -8.47
CA GLU A 329 -13.53 4.34 -9.88
C GLU A 329 -14.60 3.47 -10.54
N ASN A 330 -14.57 2.15 -10.28
CA ASN A 330 -15.57 1.24 -10.85
C ASN A 330 -16.95 1.46 -10.23
N LEU A 331 -17.04 1.87 -8.96
CA LEU A 331 -18.33 2.25 -8.37
C LEU A 331 -18.93 3.51 -8.99
N ILE A 332 -18.11 4.51 -9.32
CA ILE A 332 -18.57 5.69 -10.06
C ILE A 332 -19.22 5.23 -11.38
N LEU A 333 -18.55 4.33 -12.12
CA LEU A 333 -19.09 3.76 -13.35
C LEU A 333 -20.42 3.02 -13.15
N LEU A 334 -20.61 2.36 -12.00
CA LEU A 334 -21.84 1.64 -11.65
C LEU A 334 -22.99 2.55 -11.18
N GLN A 335 -22.68 3.79 -10.76
CA GLN A 335 -23.67 4.77 -10.33
C GLN A 335 -24.24 5.59 -11.50
N GLU A 336 -23.58 5.61 -12.66
CA GLU A 336 -24.06 6.31 -13.85
C GLU A 336 -25.19 5.52 -14.56
N LYS A 337 -26.27 6.22 -14.89
CA LYS A 337 -27.64 5.69 -15.09
C LYS A 337 -27.87 4.76 -16.29
N ASP A 338 -26.85 4.36 -17.05
CA ASP A 338 -27.06 3.57 -18.27
C ASP A 338 -26.10 2.36 -18.40
N PRO A 339 -26.58 1.14 -18.13
CA PRO A 339 -25.80 -0.09 -18.27
C PRO A 339 -25.43 -0.46 -19.72
N THR A 340 -26.04 0.21 -20.71
CA THR A 340 -25.90 -0.13 -22.14
C THR A 340 -24.94 0.77 -22.91
N THR A 341 -24.54 1.88 -22.30
CA THR A 341 -23.58 2.80 -22.90
C THR A 341 -22.18 2.43 -22.40
N ASP A 342 -21.27 2.12 -23.32
CA ASP A 342 -19.86 1.83 -23.04
C ASP A 342 -19.14 3.15 -22.65
N LEU A 343 -19.50 3.67 -21.47
CA LEU A 343 -19.25 5.04 -20.99
C LEU A 343 -17.76 5.34 -20.75
N ARG A 344 -16.88 4.33 -20.80
CA ARG A 344 -15.42 4.55 -20.85
C ARG A 344 -15.03 5.56 -21.94
N LYS A 345 -15.75 5.58 -23.06
CA LYS A 345 -15.55 6.53 -24.16
C LYS A 345 -16.18 7.91 -23.94
N ALA A 346 -17.18 8.03 -23.06
CA ALA A 346 -17.96 9.26 -22.85
C ALA A 346 -17.43 10.10 -21.68
N THR A 347 -17.00 9.47 -20.58
CA THR A 347 -16.40 10.15 -19.42
C THR A 347 -14.88 10.30 -19.53
N GLY A 348 -14.24 9.53 -20.41
CA GLY A 348 -12.78 9.51 -20.54
C GLY A 348 -12.05 8.86 -19.35
N SER A 349 -12.79 8.25 -18.42
CA SER A 349 -12.26 7.61 -17.21
C SER A 349 -11.55 6.28 -17.55
N TYR A 350 -10.33 6.37 -18.08
CA TYR A 350 -9.45 5.23 -18.26
C TYR A 350 -8.44 5.16 -17.11
N TYR A 351 -8.39 4.00 -16.47
CA TYR A 351 -7.36 3.71 -15.48
C TYR A 351 -5.98 3.76 -16.14
N THR A 352 -5.12 4.63 -15.63
CA THR A 352 -3.71 4.66 -16.01
C THR A 352 -2.97 3.54 -15.27
N PRO A 353 -2.36 2.56 -15.98
CA PRO A 353 -1.62 1.49 -15.34
C PRO A 353 -0.53 2.01 -14.39
N ARG A 354 -0.31 1.32 -13.26
CA ARG A 354 0.69 1.72 -12.23
C ARG A 354 2.06 2.04 -12.82
N VAL A 355 2.51 1.21 -13.76
CA VAL A 355 3.81 1.37 -14.44
C VAL A 355 3.87 2.68 -15.23
N ILE A 356 2.78 3.04 -15.91
CA ILE A 356 2.68 4.29 -16.66
C ILE A 356 2.65 5.49 -15.73
N VAL A 357 1.85 5.43 -14.66
CA VAL A 357 1.80 6.49 -13.64
C VAL A 357 3.19 6.73 -13.05
N HIS A 358 3.86 5.66 -12.61
CA HIS A 358 5.20 5.75 -12.03
C HIS A 358 6.21 6.33 -13.02
N PHE A 359 6.24 5.80 -14.25
CA PHE A 359 7.13 6.30 -15.30
C PHE A 359 6.93 7.79 -15.57
N MET A 360 5.68 8.22 -15.76
CA MET A 360 5.36 9.63 -16.02
C MET A 360 5.76 10.53 -14.84
N SER A 361 5.40 10.15 -13.61
CA SER A 361 5.80 10.91 -12.42
C SER A 361 7.33 11.00 -12.27
N GLU A 362 8.04 9.91 -12.54
CA GLU A 362 9.49 9.85 -12.49
C GLU A 362 10.13 10.77 -13.53
N GLN A 363 9.72 10.66 -14.81
CA GLN A 363 10.28 11.49 -15.88
C GLN A 363 9.98 12.97 -15.64
N SER A 364 8.76 13.31 -15.20
CA SER A 364 8.38 14.70 -14.90
C SER A 364 9.21 15.30 -13.77
N LEU A 365 9.39 14.59 -12.65
CA LEU A 365 10.20 15.09 -11.55
C LEU A 365 11.68 15.17 -11.94
N LYS A 366 12.19 14.18 -12.66
CA LYS A 366 13.59 14.12 -13.12
C LYS A 366 13.95 15.32 -14.00
N GLU A 367 13.18 15.58 -15.05
CA GLU A 367 13.44 16.71 -15.95
C GLU A 367 13.26 18.05 -15.22
N TYR A 368 12.28 18.17 -14.31
CA TYR A 368 12.15 19.35 -13.46
C TYR A 368 13.42 19.62 -12.63
N LEU A 369 14.01 18.58 -12.03
CA LEU A 369 15.23 18.72 -11.23
C LEU A 369 16.45 19.07 -12.09
N ILE A 370 16.60 18.45 -13.27
CA ILE A 370 17.70 18.72 -14.21
C ILE A 370 17.68 20.19 -14.65
N GLU A 371 16.50 20.71 -14.99
CA GLU A 371 16.36 22.11 -15.39
C GLU A 371 16.63 23.06 -14.22
N ASN A 372 16.09 22.81 -13.02
CA ASN A 372 16.05 23.83 -11.96
C ASN A 372 17.25 23.82 -10.99
N ILE A 373 18.14 22.82 -11.04
CA ILE A 373 19.27 22.70 -10.10
C ILE A 373 20.31 23.84 -10.23
N TYR A 374 20.40 24.57 -11.35
CA TYR A 374 21.35 25.70 -11.50
C TYR A 374 20.72 27.09 -11.62
N TYR A 375 19.43 27.24 -11.88
CA TYR A 375 18.81 28.57 -11.95
C TYR A 375 18.79 29.24 -10.55
N PRO A 376 19.49 30.38 -10.34
CA PRO A 376 19.51 31.09 -9.06
C PRO A 376 18.17 31.74 -8.71
N GLU A 377 17.29 31.89 -9.69
CA GLU A 377 15.91 32.34 -9.52
C GLU A 377 14.98 31.28 -10.12
N GLY A 378 14.21 30.62 -9.26
CA GLY A 378 13.23 29.63 -9.69
C GLY A 378 12.17 30.27 -10.58
N PHE A 379 11.77 29.57 -11.62
CA PHE A 379 10.46 29.79 -12.21
C PHE A 379 9.40 29.65 -11.09
N GLY A 380 8.89 30.79 -10.60
CA GLY A 380 7.70 30.85 -9.74
C GLY A 380 7.88 30.74 -8.22
N LEU A 381 9.11 30.67 -7.67
CA LEU A 381 9.29 30.74 -6.22
C LEU A 381 9.29 32.21 -5.76
N ARG A 382 8.25 32.61 -5.03
CA ARG A 382 8.20 33.93 -4.40
C ARG A 382 9.40 34.09 -3.43
N LYS A 383 9.97 35.32 -3.40
CA LYS A 383 11.17 35.69 -2.61
C LYS A 383 11.03 35.52 -1.09
N ASP A 384 9.83 35.33 -0.58
CA ASP A 384 9.51 35.15 0.84
C ASP A 384 9.76 33.73 1.37
N VAL A 385 10.11 32.76 0.51
CA VAL A 385 10.24 31.32 0.88
C VAL A 385 11.71 30.84 1.02
N LEU A 386 12.71 31.70 0.85
CA LEU A 386 14.12 31.34 1.04
C LEU A 386 14.65 31.81 2.41
N PRO A 387 14.78 30.94 3.43
CA PRO A 387 15.83 31.12 4.41
C PRO A 387 17.14 30.65 3.76
N PHE A 388 18.21 31.43 3.90
CA PHE A 388 19.54 31.27 3.26
C PHE A 388 19.73 31.99 1.91
N THR A 389 19.46 33.31 1.88
CA THR A 389 20.30 34.21 1.08
C THR A 389 21.58 34.50 1.87
N ASN A 390 22.65 33.74 1.62
CA ASN A 390 23.98 34.20 2.03
C ASN A 390 24.32 35.42 1.18
N SER A 391 24.48 36.59 1.82
CA SER A 391 24.83 37.88 1.22
C SER A 391 26.21 37.91 0.51
N ALA A 392 26.88 36.76 0.42
CA ALA A 392 28.11 36.58 -0.35
C ALA A 392 27.87 36.32 -1.85
N TYR A 393 26.67 35.90 -2.27
CA TYR A 393 26.39 35.52 -3.67
C TYR A 393 25.70 36.62 -4.51
N GLU A 394 25.20 37.70 -3.91
CA GLU A 394 24.61 38.83 -4.65
C GLU A 394 25.64 39.64 -5.46
N LYS A 395 26.94 39.39 -5.30
CA LYS A 395 28.00 40.10 -6.04
C LYS A 395 28.40 39.44 -7.37
N SER A 396 27.79 38.33 -7.77
CA SER A 396 28.14 37.62 -9.03
C SER A 396 26.98 37.49 -10.02
N SER A 397 25.96 38.33 -9.94
CA SER A 397 24.91 38.44 -10.98
C SER A 397 25.46 39.13 -12.23
N LYS A 398 26.38 38.46 -12.93
CA LYS A 398 26.55 38.66 -14.37
C LYS A 398 25.38 37.97 -15.05
N GLN A 399 24.63 38.70 -15.88
CA GLN A 399 23.78 38.12 -16.91
C GLN A 399 24.61 37.11 -17.70
N VAL A 400 24.29 35.82 -17.57
CA VAL A 400 24.98 34.76 -18.29
C VAL A 400 24.29 34.58 -19.64
N THR A 401 24.98 34.92 -20.71
CA THR A 401 24.60 34.66 -22.10
C THR A 401 24.65 33.15 -22.39
N LEU A 402 23.71 32.68 -23.21
CA LEU A 402 23.30 31.27 -23.39
C LEU A 402 24.24 30.35 -24.20
N ASP A 403 25.45 30.76 -24.57
CA ASP A 403 26.32 29.99 -25.49
C ASP A 403 27.74 29.75 -24.92
N ASP A 404 27.86 28.98 -23.83
CA ASP A 404 29.16 28.55 -23.29
C ASP A 404 29.30 27.01 -23.34
N PRO A 405 30.25 26.45 -24.14
CA PRO A 405 30.52 25.01 -24.21
C PRO A 405 30.81 24.35 -22.86
N GLN A 406 31.26 25.11 -21.85
CA GLN A 406 31.49 24.59 -20.50
C GLN A 406 30.17 24.32 -19.75
N GLN A 407 29.08 25.04 -20.07
CA GLN A 407 27.76 24.79 -19.49
C GLN A 407 27.14 23.50 -20.02
N ASP A 408 27.34 23.17 -21.29
CA ASP A 408 26.80 21.93 -21.87
C ASP A 408 27.44 20.69 -21.25
N VAL A 409 28.75 20.73 -20.98
CA VAL A 409 29.46 19.66 -20.28
C VAL A 409 28.94 19.52 -18.84
N LEU A 410 28.76 20.62 -18.12
CA LEU A 410 28.24 20.61 -16.76
C LEU A 410 26.80 20.07 -16.71
N LYS A 411 25.90 20.58 -17.58
CA LYS A 411 24.53 20.10 -17.71
C LYS A 411 24.48 18.61 -18.00
N LYS A 412 25.34 18.11 -18.89
CA LYS A 412 25.43 16.69 -19.22
C LYS A 412 25.86 15.84 -18.02
N GLN A 413 26.92 16.23 -17.31
CA GLN A 413 27.39 15.51 -16.12
C GLN A 413 26.31 15.41 -15.04
N ILE A 414 25.46 16.42 -14.94
CA ILE A 414 24.45 16.52 -13.89
C ILE A 414 23.20 15.75 -14.26
N ARG A 415 22.80 15.82 -15.53
CA ARG A 415 21.81 14.92 -16.10
C ARG A 415 22.19 13.47 -15.81
N GLU A 416 23.43 13.07 -16.08
CA GLU A 416 23.91 11.71 -15.79
C GLU A 416 23.84 11.35 -14.29
N LYS A 417 24.23 12.28 -13.40
CA LYS A 417 24.11 12.09 -11.94
C LYS A 417 22.66 11.94 -11.49
N ILE A 418 21.76 12.82 -11.95
CA ILE A 418 20.34 12.79 -11.58
C ILE A 418 19.68 11.54 -12.18
N GLU A 419 19.92 11.21 -13.44
CA GLU A 419 19.42 9.97 -14.06
C GLU A 419 19.85 8.74 -13.26
N LYS A 420 21.11 8.68 -12.82
CA LYS A 420 21.57 7.59 -11.96
C LYS A 420 20.94 7.61 -10.56
N LEU A 421 20.61 8.78 -10.01
CA LEU A 421 19.88 8.88 -8.72
C LEU A 421 18.52 8.17 -8.79
N PHE A 422 17.80 8.30 -9.91
CA PHE A 422 16.50 7.66 -10.12
C PHE A 422 16.57 6.15 -10.37
N THR A 423 17.75 5.59 -10.66
CA THR A 423 17.94 4.15 -10.88
C THR A 423 18.48 3.41 -9.66
N LEU A 424 18.76 4.11 -8.56
CA LEU A 424 19.23 3.48 -7.32
C LEU A 424 18.16 2.62 -6.67
N ASN A 425 18.61 1.64 -5.90
CA ASN A 425 17.72 0.90 -5.02
C ASN A 425 16.99 1.84 -4.03
N PRO A 426 15.78 1.47 -3.56
CA PRO A 426 15.09 2.20 -2.50
C PRO A 426 16.02 2.45 -1.31
N ALA A 427 15.91 3.61 -0.67
CA ALA A 427 16.88 4.06 0.33
C ALA A 427 17.16 3.04 1.45
N GLY A 428 16.16 2.26 1.88
CA GLY A 428 16.34 1.21 2.90
C GLY A 428 17.09 -0.06 2.43
N GLN A 429 17.36 -0.19 1.13
CA GLN A 429 17.97 -1.34 0.47
C GLN A 429 19.26 -0.98 -0.29
N LEU A 430 19.79 0.23 -0.08
CA LEU A 430 21.03 0.65 -0.72
C LEU A 430 22.20 -0.27 -0.34
N THR A 431 23.02 -0.60 -1.33
CA THR A 431 24.31 -1.27 -1.13
C THR A 431 25.37 -0.28 -0.65
N GLU A 432 26.48 -0.78 -0.09
CA GLU A 432 27.62 0.06 0.34
C GLU A 432 28.20 0.86 -0.83
N ASP A 433 28.23 0.27 -2.03
CA ASP A 433 28.68 0.93 -3.25
C ASP A 433 27.75 2.07 -3.67
N GLU A 434 26.43 1.87 -3.57
CA GLU A 434 25.44 2.92 -3.87
C GLU A 434 25.50 4.07 -2.87
N ILE A 435 25.67 3.77 -1.57
CA ILE A 435 25.87 4.79 -0.52
C ILE A 435 27.14 5.60 -0.80
N THR A 436 28.23 4.92 -1.17
CA THR A 436 29.50 5.57 -1.50
C THR A 436 29.36 6.43 -2.77
N TRP A 437 28.68 5.91 -3.79
CA TRP A 437 28.38 6.67 -5.00
C TRP A 437 27.56 7.93 -4.70
N LEU A 438 26.49 7.84 -3.89
CA LEU A 438 25.68 8.99 -3.49
C LEU A 438 26.54 10.08 -2.83
N LYS A 439 27.44 9.69 -1.91
CA LYS A 439 28.35 10.60 -1.21
C LYS A 439 29.30 11.35 -2.16
N ASN A 440 29.78 10.66 -3.19
CA ASN A 440 30.72 11.21 -4.16
C ASN A 440 30.03 12.00 -5.29
N ALA A 441 28.83 11.58 -5.70
CA ALA A 441 28.12 12.15 -6.84
C ALA A 441 27.56 13.55 -6.53
N PHE A 442 27.03 13.75 -5.32
CA PHE A 442 26.43 15.01 -4.89
C PHE A 442 27.19 15.61 -3.72
N THR A 443 27.46 16.90 -3.77
CA THR A 443 27.88 17.67 -2.59
C THR A 443 26.72 17.84 -1.60
N ILE A 444 27.02 18.26 -0.36
CA ILE A 444 25.97 18.57 0.63
C ILE A 444 25.05 19.69 0.12
N GLU A 445 25.62 20.71 -0.51
CA GLU A 445 24.88 21.86 -1.06
C GLU A 445 23.96 21.43 -2.21
N GLU A 446 24.45 20.62 -3.15
CA GLU A 446 23.64 20.07 -4.25
C GLU A 446 22.49 19.20 -3.73
N ALA A 447 22.77 18.30 -2.79
CA ALA A 447 21.75 17.44 -2.20
C ALA A 447 20.68 18.26 -1.45
N GLN A 448 21.09 19.29 -0.70
CA GLN A 448 20.17 20.19 -0.01
C GLN A 448 19.34 21.02 -1.00
N ARG A 449 19.94 21.46 -2.12
CA ARG A 449 19.23 22.20 -3.16
C ARG A 449 18.20 21.33 -3.86
N LEU A 450 18.56 20.11 -4.24
CA LEU A 450 17.62 19.13 -4.82
C LEU A 450 16.45 18.87 -3.88
N LYS A 451 16.72 18.59 -2.59
CA LYS A 451 15.66 18.39 -1.60
C LYS A 451 14.74 19.61 -1.48
N THR A 452 15.32 20.81 -1.50
CA THR A 452 14.56 22.07 -1.44
C THR A 452 13.70 22.28 -2.69
N LEU A 453 14.19 21.93 -3.88
CA LEU A 453 13.41 21.98 -5.12
C LEU A 453 12.22 21.04 -5.05
N ILE A 454 12.41 19.79 -4.61
CA ILE A 454 11.33 18.81 -4.50
C ILE A 454 10.27 19.30 -3.49
N LEU A 455 10.68 19.72 -2.29
CA LEU A 455 9.75 20.16 -1.23
C LEU A 455 9.03 21.49 -1.52
N ASN A 456 9.48 22.25 -2.52
CA ASN A 456 8.83 23.49 -2.95
C ASN A 456 8.17 23.37 -4.33
N CYS A 457 8.26 22.21 -4.97
CA CYS A 457 7.56 21.94 -6.21
C CYS A 457 6.04 22.06 -6.01
N ARG A 458 5.33 22.40 -7.09
CA ARG A 458 3.87 22.45 -7.16
C ARG A 458 3.43 21.55 -8.31
N VAL A 459 2.84 20.41 -7.96
CA VAL A 459 2.33 19.42 -8.91
C VAL A 459 0.82 19.52 -8.91
N CYS A 460 0.24 19.71 -10.09
CA CYS A 460 -1.19 19.83 -10.28
C CYS A 460 -1.68 18.78 -11.27
N ASP A 461 -2.68 18.00 -10.87
CA ASP A 461 -3.45 17.13 -11.76
C ASP A 461 -4.84 17.76 -12.00
N PRO A 462 -5.12 18.35 -13.18
CA PRO A 462 -6.36 19.05 -13.45
C PRO A 462 -7.55 18.13 -13.73
N ALA A 463 -7.33 16.81 -13.81
CA ALA A 463 -8.36 15.79 -13.95
C ALA A 463 -8.01 14.61 -13.04
N VAL A 464 -7.93 14.90 -11.74
CA VAL A 464 -7.26 14.06 -10.76
C VAL A 464 -7.89 12.67 -10.60
N GLY A 465 -9.18 12.53 -10.91
CA GLY A 465 -9.90 11.28 -10.74
C GLY A 465 -9.74 10.76 -9.32
N SER A 466 -9.41 9.47 -9.19
CA SER A 466 -9.12 8.87 -7.89
C SER A 466 -7.76 9.24 -7.29
N GLY A 467 -6.96 10.10 -7.93
CA GLY A 467 -5.65 10.53 -7.43
C GLY A 467 -4.48 9.64 -7.83
N ALA A 468 -4.56 8.90 -8.94
CA ALA A 468 -3.49 8.00 -9.38
C ALA A 468 -2.14 8.73 -9.57
N PHE A 469 -2.12 9.83 -10.33
CA PHE A 469 -0.89 10.61 -10.55
C PHE A 469 -0.43 11.37 -9.31
N VAL A 470 -1.35 11.89 -8.49
CA VAL A 470 -1.01 12.60 -7.26
C VAL A 470 -0.33 11.66 -6.26
N VAL A 471 -0.86 10.45 -6.08
CA VAL A 471 -0.24 9.41 -5.24
C VAL A 471 1.05 8.87 -5.87
N GLY A 472 1.08 8.67 -7.20
CA GLY A 472 2.29 8.26 -7.92
C GLY A 472 3.44 9.25 -7.74
N MET A 473 3.15 10.54 -7.88
CA MET A 473 4.13 11.61 -7.65
C MET A 473 4.57 11.67 -6.20
N LEU A 474 3.65 11.51 -5.23
CA LEU A 474 4.00 11.40 -3.81
C LEU A 474 5.09 10.34 -3.59
N HIS A 475 4.92 9.14 -4.15
CA HIS A 475 5.86 8.04 -3.98
C HIS A 475 7.23 8.35 -4.60
N VAL A 476 7.26 8.92 -5.81
CA VAL A 476 8.52 9.32 -6.47
C VAL A 476 9.23 10.40 -5.64
N MET A 477 8.52 11.44 -5.18
CA MET A 477 9.10 12.51 -4.36
C MET A 477 9.67 11.98 -3.04
N VAL A 478 8.94 11.09 -2.36
CA VAL A 478 9.39 10.42 -1.12
C VAL A 478 10.65 9.61 -1.38
N ALA A 479 10.68 8.79 -2.44
CA ALA A 479 11.81 7.94 -2.77
C ALA A 479 13.10 8.75 -2.98
N ILE A 480 13.03 9.83 -3.76
CA ILE A 480 14.19 10.68 -4.04
C ILE A 480 14.62 11.47 -2.80
N ILE A 481 13.68 12.02 -2.01
CA ILE A 481 14.04 12.73 -0.78
C ILE A 481 14.72 11.80 0.23
N LYS A 482 14.29 10.54 0.34
CA LYS A 482 14.96 9.55 1.20
C LYS A 482 16.40 9.31 0.79
N LEU A 483 16.68 9.17 -0.51
CA LEU A 483 18.06 9.05 -1.01
C LEU A 483 18.91 10.28 -0.67
N LEU A 484 18.32 11.48 -0.83
CA LEU A 484 18.98 12.74 -0.48
C LEU A 484 19.21 12.85 1.04
N ASP A 485 18.29 12.38 1.88
CA ASP A 485 18.47 12.38 3.33
C ASP A 485 19.52 11.37 3.80
N VAL A 486 19.64 10.21 3.14
CA VAL A 486 20.78 9.31 3.35
C VAL A 486 22.09 10.03 3.02
N ARG A 487 22.12 10.81 1.94
CA ARG A 487 23.29 11.62 1.56
C ARG A 487 23.61 12.73 2.57
N LEU A 488 22.58 13.40 3.11
CA LEU A 488 22.73 14.56 3.99
C LEU A 488 23.00 14.18 5.45
N LYS A 489 22.36 13.11 5.93
CA LYS A 489 22.27 12.77 7.37
C LYS A 489 22.59 11.29 7.67
N GLY A 490 22.69 10.45 6.65
CA GLY A 490 22.97 9.01 6.80
C GLY A 490 21.72 8.15 6.92
N MET A 491 21.93 6.83 6.93
CA MET A 491 20.85 5.81 6.94
C MET A 491 19.98 5.83 8.20
N GLU A 492 20.51 6.32 9.33
CA GLU A 492 19.75 6.35 10.59
C GLU A 492 18.62 7.38 10.58
N GLU A 493 18.75 8.46 9.79
CA GLU A 493 17.69 9.47 9.66
C GLU A 493 16.40 8.84 9.12
N ILE A 494 16.48 8.07 8.04
CA ILE A 494 15.30 7.47 7.38
C ILE A 494 14.71 6.32 8.19
N ARG A 495 15.39 5.89 9.27
CA ARG A 495 14.92 4.87 10.23
C ARG A 495 14.29 5.49 11.48
N THR A 496 14.29 6.81 11.59
CA THR A 496 13.63 7.48 12.71
C THR A 496 12.13 7.21 12.69
N ARG A 497 11.54 7.12 13.89
CA ARG A 497 10.11 6.83 14.05
C ARG A 497 9.28 7.87 13.29
N ASN A 498 8.30 7.39 12.51
CA ASN A 498 7.37 8.22 11.74
C ASN A 498 8.01 9.12 10.67
N TYR A 499 9.26 8.85 10.25
CA TYR A 499 9.91 9.62 9.18
C TYR A 499 9.06 9.67 7.89
N ASP A 500 8.58 8.50 7.42
CA ASP A 500 7.82 8.41 6.18
C ASP A 500 6.49 9.16 6.28
N TYR A 501 5.80 9.04 7.42
CA TYR A 501 4.60 9.83 7.71
C TYR A 501 4.86 11.34 7.63
N GLU A 502 5.89 11.85 8.32
CA GLU A 502 6.20 13.28 8.36
C GLU A 502 6.62 13.83 6.99
N LEU A 503 7.36 13.03 6.22
CA LEU A 503 7.76 13.37 4.86
C LEU A 503 6.55 13.40 3.91
N LYS A 504 5.74 12.34 3.89
CA LYS A 504 4.51 12.28 3.08
C LYS A 504 3.59 13.44 3.44
N ARG A 505 3.39 13.72 4.73
CA ARG A 505 2.55 14.82 5.21
C ARG A 505 3.03 16.15 4.65
N LYS A 506 4.33 16.45 4.74
CA LYS A 506 4.90 17.68 4.16
C LYS A 506 4.63 17.80 2.66
N ILE A 507 4.80 16.72 1.91
CA ILE A 507 4.60 16.72 0.45
C ILE A 507 3.11 16.93 0.13
N ILE A 508 2.21 16.19 0.78
CA ILE A 508 0.76 16.30 0.59
C ILE A 508 0.27 17.71 0.92
N GLU A 509 0.70 18.30 2.03
CA GLU A 509 0.24 19.62 2.47
C GLU A 509 0.76 20.78 1.60
N ARG A 510 1.91 20.60 0.92
CA ARG A 510 2.64 21.71 0.26
C ARG A 510 2.76 21.58 -1.26
N CYS A 511 2.86 20.37 -1.78
CA CYS A 511 3.30 20.14 -3.16
C CYS A 511 2.19 19.65 -4.07
N LEU A 512 1.19 18.94 -3.53
CA LEU A 512 0.22 18.19 -4.33
C LEU A 512 -1.13 18.92 -4.44
N TYR A 513 -1.61 19.03 -5.67
CA TYR A 513 -2.86 19.72 -6.02
C TYR A 513 -3.62 18.89 -7.05
N GLY A 514 -4.95 18.93 -6.99
CA GLY A 514 -5.82 18.19 -7.88
C GLY A 514 -7.16 18.88 -8.08
N VAL A 515 -7.71 18.78 -9.29
CA VAL A 515 -9.07 19.23 -9.60
C VAL A 515 -9.80 18.11 -10.33
N ASP A 516 -11.07 17.90 -10.00
CA ASP A 516 -11.95 17.01 -10.77
C ASP A 516 -13.36 17.61 -10.86
N ILE A 517 -14.08 17.29 -11.93
CA ILE A 517 -15.47 17.72 -12.09
C ILE A 517 -16.42 16.96 -11.15
N GLN A 518 -16.07 15.71 -10.80
CA GLN A 518 -16.88 14.85 -9.94
C GLN A 518 -16.43 14.98 -8.47
N GLU A 519 -17.35 15.41 -7.60
CA GLU A 519 -17.08 15.52 -6.15
C GLU A 519 -16.70 14.15 -5.55
N GLN A 520 -17.27 13.06 -6.08
CA GLN A 520 -16.94 11.71 -5.63
C GLN A 520 -15.47 11.37 -5.90
N ALA A 521 -14.94 11.73 -7.08
CA ALA A 521 -13.54 11.52 -7.43
C ALA A 521 -12.60 12.27 -6.48
N VAL A 522 -12.92 13.54 -6.17
CA VAL A 522 -12.21 14.36 -5.18
C VAL A 522 -12.15 13.66 -3.82
N LYS A 523 -13.29 13.21 -3.29
CA LYS A 523 -13.36 12.50 -1.99
C LYS A 523 -12.54 11.22 -1.98
N ILE A 524 -12.48 10.50 -3.11
CA ILE A 524 -11.66 9.29 -3.27
C ILE A 524 -10.17 9.64 -3.26
N CYS A 525 -9.77 10.69 -3.99
CA CYS A 525 -8.39 11.16 -3.99
C CYS A 525 -7.94 11.56 -2.58
N GLU A 526 -8.75 12.33 -1.85
CA GLU A 526 -8.49 12.69 -0.46
C GLU A 526 -8.34 11.45 0.43
N LEU A 527 -9.24 10.48 0.28
CA LEU A 527 -9.22 9.22 1.02
C LEU A 527 -7.91 8.45 0.83
N ARG A 528 -7.43 8.34 -0.41
CA ARG A 528 -6.17 7.65 -0.71
C ARG A 528 -4.96 8.38 -0.13
N LEU A 529 -4.95 9.71 -0.18
CA LEU A 529 -3.89 10.52 0.43
C LEU A 529 -3.88 10.42 1.96
N TRP A 530 -5.05 10.30 2.59
CA TRP A 530 -5.11 10.02 4.03
C TRP A 530 -4.63 8.62 4.38
N LEU A 531 -5.04 7.61 3.62
CA LEU A 531 -4.59 6.23 3.88
C LEU A 531 -3.08 6.08 3.72
N SER A 532 -2.48 6.75 2.72
CA SER A 532 -1.02 6.71 2.54
C SER A 532 -0.26 7.32 3.71
N LEU A 533 -0.89 8.20 4.50
CA LEU A 533 -0.37 8.68 5.78
C LEU A 533 -0.62 7.71 6.92
N VAL A 534 -1.86 7.23 7.08
CA VAL A 534 -2.26 6.33 8.17
C VAL A 534 -1.38 5.07 8.21
N VAL A 535 -1.06 4.53 7.03
CA VAL A 535 -0.20 3.37 6.85
C VAL A 535 1.18 3.55 7.50
N ASP A 536 1.80 4.73 7.39
CA ASP A 536 3.18 4.94 7.82
C ASP A 536 3.32 5.41 9.27
N TYR A 537 2.21 5.75 9.93
CA TYR A 537 2.27 6.24 11.30
C TYR A 537 2.31 5.09 12.31
N ASP A 538 3.34 5.08 13.14
CA ASP A 538 3.49 4.27 14.33
C ASP A 538 2.99 5.05 15.56
N ALA A 539 1.94 4.51 16.18
CA ALA A 539 1.30 5.06 17.37
C ALA A 539 1.97 4.64 18.69
N THR A 540 3.02 3.82 18.65
CA THR A 540 3.76 3.44 19.86
C THR A 540 4.32 4.70 20.55
N GLY A 541 3.92 4.92 21.81
CA GLY A 541 4.44 6.04 22.61
C GLY A 541 4.01 7.44 22.16
N GLY A 542 2.79 7.62 21.65
CA GLY A 542 2.23 8.95 21.33
C GLY A 542 0.72 8.94 21.05
N GLU A 543 0.15 10.14 20.87
CA GLU A 543 -1.20 10.30 20.33
C GLU A 543 -1.13 10.39 18.80
N VAL A 544 -2.10 9.79 18.12
CA VAL A 544 -2.21 9.86 16.67
C VAL A 544 -2.55 11.30 16.28
N PRO A 545 -1.75 11.94 15.40
CA PRO A 545 -1.99 13.31 14.96
C PRO A 545 -3.23 13.39 14.06
N PRO A 546 -3.93 14.54 14.04
CA PRO A 546 -5.04 14.76 13.11
C PRO A 546 -4.56 14.71 11.65
N LEU A 547 -5.42 14.24 10.76
CA LEU A 547 -5.12 14.21 9.33
C LEU A 547 -5.18 15.63 8.73
N PRO A 548 -4.35 15.90 7.70
CA PRO A 548 -4.33 17.20 7.04
C PRO A 548 -5.68 17.49 6.37
N ASN A 549 -6.08 18.76 6.37
CA ASN A 549 -7.25 19.22 5.62
C ASN A 549 -6.87 19.41 4.15
N LEU A 550 -7.44 18.58 3.27
CA LEU A 550 -7.12 18.53 1.84
C LEU A 550 -8.06 19.36 0.95
N SER A 551 -9.13 19.94 1.51
CA SER A 551 -10.16 20.69 0.76
C SER A 551 -9.65 21.94 0.04
N TYR A 552 -8.47 22.45 0.40
CA TYR A 552 -7.81 23.56 -0.27
C TYR A 552 -6.80 23.12 -1.34
N ARG A 553 -6.62 21.81 -1.53
CA ARG A 553 -5.62 21.20 -2.42
C ARG A 553 -6.25 20.33 -3.48
N ILE A 554 -7.20 19.48 -3.10
CA ILE A 554 -7.99 18.66 -3.99
C ILE A 554 -9.40 19.24 -4.00
N ARG A 555 -9.90 19.63 -5.17
CA ARG A 555 -11.16 20.38 -5.28
C ARG A 555 -12.03 19.93 -6.41
N GLN A 556 -13.34 20.07 -6.19
CA GLN A 556 -14.27 20.00 -7.30
C GLN A 556 -14.15 21.28 -8.14
N GLY A 557 -14.03 21.14 -9.46
CA GLY A 557 -13.91 22.26 -10.38
C GLY A 557 -13.93 21.84 -11.84
N ASN A 558 -14.11 22.82 -12.72
CA ASN A 558 -13.99 22.70 -14.18
C ASN A 558 -12.91 23.65 -14.68
#